data_AF-A0A2G5T9H3-F1
#
_entry.id   AF-A0A2G5T9H3-F1
#
_cell.length_a   1.000
_cell.length_b   1.000
_cell.length_c   1.000
_cell.angle_alpha   90.00
_cell.angle_beta   90.00
_cell.angle_gamma   90.00
#
_symmetry.space_group_name_H-M   'P 1'
#
loop_
_entity.id
_entity.type
_entity.pdbx_description
1 polymer ?
#
loop_
_entity_poly.entity_id
_entity_poly.type
_entity_poly.pdbx_seq_one_letter_code
_entity_poly.pdbx_strand_id
1 'polypeptide(L)'
;MTMNSINVIMIGIAICDLFNMSFNVYDTTIVLLESADKCRPPASYATKLFGFWSSAFEDHTRRLSSLFGVMMALTRCLIIKNALNPKFEFFSKPLYALLSMFIAFVLSTILTILFWSRYELVEVKAWTPPLDCTGFPPGYTVPRYKSSMDDAWLLKPMLSLQIFSVIDGLIKIIPTLMFPILTIILVRELKKAAASRRNASVGSEKHEENSKSHQATKLVILMTITYMAAEGPLGIIYVVQGFVTQPPGIVSQIGEQPVDIMIIGCEPLADMIQNSKTLPYSQIRGFPESKINDKNENLIFGELGGKNVVCVQGRLDKNEHNMDLALCALPVRVMQLLGAKIMIVSNAAVSINGKHKRGDLMVIKDHIFLPGLAGWSPLNGCGDERYGSPFVPVHDAYDKELRKLAIEVARENNRSLQEGIFTMTGGPQLETTAELRLLRKFGADVVGTSTCHEVTVARHCGVKVLGFAWIVDSDSDDALDAFKQFGHEELEFFVEIIKEIKI
;
A
#
# COMPACT_ATOMS: atom_id res chain seq x y z
N MET A 1 -18.35 -12.04 51.09
CA MET A 1 -18.79 -11.22 49.94
C MET A 1 -19.53 -12.15 49.00
N THR A 2 -20.87 -12.12 48.95
CA THR A 2 -21.61 -12.95 47.99
C THR A 2 -21.29 -12.46 46.58
N MET A 3 -20.73 -13.32 45.72
CA MET A 3 -20.43 -12.98 44.33
C MET A 3 -21.75 -12.79 43.55
N ASN A 4 -22.19 -11.54 43.46
CA ASN A 4 -23.27 -11.13 42.56
C ASN A 4 -22.70 -10.99 41.13
N SER A 5 -23.54 -11.19 40.11
CA SER A 5 -23.18 -11.08 38.68
C SER A 5 -22.41 -9.80 38.35
N ILE A 6 -22.78 -8.68 38.97
CA ILE A 6 -22.12 -7.37 38.82
C ILE A 6 -20.64 -7.41 39.25
N ASN A 7 -20.31 -8.11 40.34
CA ASN A 7 -18.93 -8.19 40.83
C ASN A 7 -18.05 -9.02 39.88
N VAL A 8 -18.62 -10.07 39.27
CA VAL A 8 -17.92 -10.89 38.27
C VAL A 8 -17.58 -10.05 37.04
N ILE A 9 -18.54 -9.27 36.54
CA ILE A 9 -18.32 -8.40 35.39
C ILE A 9 -17.29 -7.29 35.71
N MET A 10 -17.33 -6.69 36.90
CA MET A 10 -16.33 -5.70 37.33
C MET A 10 -14.90 -6.27 37.38
N ILE A 11 -14.72 -7.50 37.87
CA ILE A 11 -13.41 -8.16 37.86
C ILE A 11 -12.93 -8.33 36.42
N GLY A 12 -13.82 -8.74 35.50
CA GLY A 12 -13.49 -8.84 34.08
C GLY A 12 -13.03 -7.52 33.46
N ILE A 13 -13.73 -6.42 33.74
CA ILE A 13 -13.35 -5.06 33.30
C ILE A 13 -11.98 -4.69 33.84
N ALA A 14 -11.75 -4.86 35.15
CA ALA A 14 -10.49 -4.50 35.79
C ALA A 14 -9.28 -5.27 35.21
N ILE A 15 -9.45 -6.56 34.88
CA ILE A 15 -8.40 -7.36 34.23
C ILE A 15 -8.09 -6.81 32.83
N CYS A 16 -9.12 -6.50 32.04
CA CYS A 16 -8.94 -5.95 30.69
C CYS A 16 -8.25 -4.59 30.73
N ASP A 17 -8.69 -3.69 31.63
CA ASP A 17 -8.14 -2.34 31.75
C ASP A 17 -6.69 -2.37 32.25
N LEU A 18 -6.36 -3.25 33.20
CA LEU A 18 -4.98 -3.41 33.68
C LEU A 18 -4.04 -3.84 32.54
N PHE A 19 -4.50 -4.76 31.68
CA PHE A 19 -3.73 -5.17 30.51
C PHE A 19 -3.55 -4.00 29.52
N ASN A 20 -4.64 -3.31 29.16
CA ASN A 20 -4.60 -2.20 28.21
C ASN A 20 -3.63 -1.08 28.65
N MET A 21 -3.66 -0.73 29.94
CA MET A 21 -2.75 0.28 30.50
C MET A 21 -1.30 -0.20 30.47
N SER A 22 -1.05 -1.46 30.82
CA SER A 22 0.30 -2.04 30.80
C SER A 22 0.87 -2.09 29.38
N PHE A 23 0.04 -2.45 28.39
CA PHE A 23 0.42 -2.49 26.98
C PHE A 23 0.79 -1.10 26.46
N ASN A 24 0.00 -0.07 26.75
CA ASN A 24 0.28 1.30 26.32
C ASN A 24 1.63 1.82 26.85
N VAL A 25 1.96 1.49 28.12
CA VAL A 25 3.28 1.82 28.69
C VAL A 25 4.40 1.07 27.97
N TYR A 26 4.21 -0.23 27.71
CA TYR A 26 5.19 -1.04 26.99
C TYR A 26 5.45 -0.51 25.58
N ASP A 27 4.39 -0.28 24.79
CA ASP A 27 4.49 0.17 23.39
C ASP A 27 5.16 1.54 23.29
N THR A 28 4.72 2.50 24.11
CA THR A 28 5.32 3.84 24.18
C THR A 28 6.81 3.77 24.55
N THR A 29 7.18 2.89 25.48
CA THR A 29 8.58 2.71 25.88
C THR A 29 9.42 2.15 24.73
N ILE A 30 8.92 1.17 23.98
CA ILE A 30 9.63 0.62 22.82
C ILE A 30 9.81 1.68 21.72
N VAL A 31 8.77 2.44 21.41
CA VAL A 31 8.84 3.51 20.39
C VAL A 31 9.84 4.60 20.78
N LEU A 32 9.86 5.01 22.05
CA LEU A 32 10.84 5.98 22.55
C LEU A 32 12.27 5.43 22.48
N LEU A 33 12.46 4.15 22.84
CA LEU A 33 13.77 3.50 22.79
C LEU A 33 14.29 3.29 21.35
N GLU A 34 13.40 3.03 20.39
CA GLU A 34 13.74 2.89 18.96
C GLU A 34 14.01 4.26 18.30
N SER A 35 13.33 5.33 18.73
CA SER A 35 13.49 6.67 18.15
C SER A 35 14.64 7.48 18.75
N ALA A 36 15.06 7.19 19.98
CA ALA A 36 16.10 7.94 20.68
C ALA A 36 17.52 7.69 20.11
N ASP A 37 17.79 6.52 19.53
CA ASP A 37 19.12 6.15 19.05
C ASP A 37 19.07 5.47 17.67
N LYS A 38 19.50 6.21 16.64
CA LYS A 38 19.57 5.73 15.26
C LYS A 38 20.60 4.63 15.05
N CYS A 39 21.58 4.52 15.96
CA CYS A 39 22.64 3.51 15.92
C CYS A 39 22.22 2.21 16.59
N ARG A 40 21.03 2.13 17.18
CA ARG A 40 20.52 0.92 17.81
C ARG A 40 20.03 -0.07 16.75
N PRO A 41 20.50 -1.34 16.76
CA PRO A 41 20.01 -2.35 15.83
C PRO A 41 18.52 -2.64 16.06
N PRO A 42 17.78 -3.02 15.00
CA PRO A 42 16.36 -3.30 15.09
C PRO A 42 16.06 -4.50 15.99
N ALA A 43 14.86 -4.52 16.56
CA ALA A 43 14.44 -5.60 17.45
C ALA A 43 14.40 -6.96 16.72
N SER A 44 14.67 -8.03 17.48
CA SER A 44 14.66 -9.41 16.99
C SER A 44 13.28 -9.84 16.46
N TYR A 45 13.25 -10.89 15.62
CA TYR A 45 12.01 -11.50 15.17
C TYR A 45 11.07 -11.85 16.33
N ALA A 46 11.59 -12.47 17.40
CA ALA A 46 10.81 -12.85 18.57
C ALA A 46 10.15 -11.63 19.25
N THR A 47 10.87 -10.50 19.36
CA THR A 47 10.34 -9.27 19.94
C THR A 47 9.24 -8.67 19.06
N LYS A 48 9.42 -8.66 17.73
CA LYS A 48 8.38 -8.15 16.80
C LYS A 48 7.16 -9.08 16.76
N LEU A 49 7.35 -10.39 16.81
CA LEU A 49 6.26 -11.37 16.92
C LEU A 49 5.49 -11.21 18.23
N PHE A 50 6.18 -11.03 19.35
CA PHE A 50 5.54 -10.77 20.64
C PHE A 50 4.76 -9.45 20.63
N GLY A 51 5.34 -8.38 20.07
CA GLY A 51 4.65 -7.11 19.90
C GLY A 51 3.38 -7.24 19.05
N PHE A 52 3.47 -7.94 17.91
CA PHE A 52 2.34 -8.22 17.03
C PHE A 52 1.17 -8.88 17.76
N TRP A 53 1.43 -9.98 18.48
CA TRP A 53 0.39 -10.67 19.24
C TRP A 53 -0.11 -9.87 20.45
N SER A 54 0.77 -9.08 21.08
CA SER A 54 0.38 -8.20 22.19
C SER A 54 -0.58 -7.10 21.72
N SER A 55 -0.34 -6.50 20.56
CA SER A 55 -1.28 -5.57 19.92
C SER A 55 -2.61 -6.23 19.58
N ALA A 56 -2.59 -7.47 19.05
CA ALA A 56 -3.81 -8.22 18.78
C ALA A 56 -4.63 -8.48 20.04
N PHE A 57 -3.95 -8.79 21.14
CA PHE A 57 -4.57 -9.02 22.43
C PHE A 57 -5.10 -7.72 23.07
N GLU A 58 -4.38 -6.60 22.95
CA GLU A 58 -4.87 -5.28 23.40
C GLU A 58 -6.19 -4.90 22.71
N ASP A 59 -6.25 -5.06 21.40
CA ASP A 59 -7.45 -4.75 20.62
C ASP A 59 -8.64 -5.62 21.07
N HIS A 60 -8.38 -6.87 21.42
CA HIS A 60 -9.35 -7.81 21.98
C HIS A 60 -9.81 -7.41 23.39
N THR A 61 -8.88 -7.10 24.30
CA THR A 61 -9.18 -6.71 25.69
C THR A 61 -9.90 -5.37 25.77
N ARG A 62 -9.60 -4.42 24.87
CA ARG A 62 -10.28 -3.12 24.85
C ARG A 62 -11.74 -3.24 24.42
N ARG A 63 -12.04 -4.05 23.38
CA ARG A 63 -13.43 -4.38 23.01
C ARG A 63 -14.17 -5.06 24.16
N LEU A 64 -13.53 -6.00 24.84
CA LEU A 64 -14.15 -6.73 25.96
C LEU A 64 -14.48 -5.81 27.14
N SER A 65 -13.57 -4.92 27.53
CA SER A 65 -13.84 -3.92 28.57
C SER A 65 -15.10 -3.11 28.25
N SER A 66 -15.25 -2.70 26.98
CA SER A 66 -16.43 -1.97 26.51
C SER A 66 -17.73 -2.76 26.60
N LEU A 67 -17.71 -4.01 26.16
CA LEU A 67 -18.88 -4.86 26.13
C LEU A 67 -19.29 -5.24 27.54
N PHE A 68 -18.32 -5.55 28.40
CA PHE A 68 -18.55 -5.88 29.80
C PHE A 68 -19.18 -4.73 30.56
N GLY A 69 -18.73 -3.49 30.35
CA GLY A 69 -19.35 -2.38 31.04
C GLY A 69 -20.79 -2.11 30.55
N VAL A 70 -21.10 -2.27 29.26
CA VAL A 70 -22.50 -2.20 28.77
C VAL A 70 -23.34 -3.30 29.41
N MET A 71 -22.80 -4.52 29.47
CA MET A 71 -23.46 -5.66 30.12
C MET A 71 -23.69 -5.41 31.61
N MET A 72 -22.74 -4.81 32.32
CA MET A 72 -22.89 -4.43 33.73
C MET A 72 -24.04 -3.42 33.91
N ALA A 73 -24.07 -2.37 33.09
CA ALA A 73 -25.10 -1.33 33.15
C ALA A 73 -26.50 -1.89 32.81
N LEU A 74 -26.59 -2.72 31.77
CA LEU A 74 -27.82 -3.39 31.36
C LEU A 74 -28.35 -4.34 32.43
N THR A 75 -27.48 -5.21 32.96
CA THR A 75 -27.83 -6.17 34.02
C THR A 75 -28.36 -5.44 35.24
N ARG A 76 -27.68 -4.36 35.65
CA ARG A 76 -28.11 -3.54 36.78
C ARG A 76 -29.45 -2.84 36.52
N CYS A 77 -29.67 -2.33 35.31
CA CYS A 77 -30.95 -1.72 34.93
C CYS A 77 -32.11 -2.74 34.96
N LEU A 78 -31.88 -3.96 34.47
CA LEU A 78 -32.87 -5.04 34.44
C LEU A 78 -33.23 -5.51 35.86
N ILE A 79 -32.24 -5.69 36.73
CA ILE A 79 -32.46 -6.08 38.13
C ILE A 79 -33.32 -5.04 38.86
N ILE A 80 -33.03 -3.75 38.68
CA ILE A 80 -33.75 -2.68 39.40
C ILE A 80 -35.16 -2.47 38.86
N LYS A 81 -35.33 -2.50 37.54
CA LYS A 81 -36.65 -2.28 36.90
C LYS A 81 -37.64 -3.40 37.24
N ASN A 82 -37.16 -4.64 37.36
CA ASN A 82 -38.01 -5.82 37.52
C ASN A 82 -37.78 -6.54 38.86
N ALA A 83 -37.37 -5.81 39.90
CA ALA A 83 -37.01 -6.38 41.21
C ALA A 83 -38.09 -7.27 41.85
N LEU A 84 -39.37 -7.09 41.48
CA LEU A 84 -40.51 -7.87 41.99
C LEU A 84 -40.84 -9.12 41.18
N ASN A 85 -40.14 -9.38 40.06
CA ASN A 85 -40.43 -10.52 39.19
C ASN A 85 -39.35 -11.61 39.35
N PRO A 86 -39.70 -12.82 39.85
CA PRO A 86 -38.74 -13.88 40.14
C PRO A 86 -38.00 -14.40 38.91
N LYS A 87 -38.54 -14.21 37.69
CA LYS A 87 -37.83 -14.54 36.44
C LYS A 87 -36.55 -13.71 36.24
N PHE A 88 -36.46 -12.52 36.85
CA PHE A 88 -35.32 -11.63 36.72
C PHE A 88 -34.24 -11.82 37.79
N GLU A 89 -34.49 -12.67 38.79
CA GLU A 89 -33.49 -13.04 39.80
C GLU A 89 -32.30 -13.80 39.17
N PHE A 90 -32.52 -14.44 38.02
CA PHE A 90 -31.48 -15.08 37.22
C PHE A 90 -30.34 -14.12 36.83
N PHE A 91 -30.64 -12.85 36.54
CA PHE A 91 -29.64 -11.85 36.15
C PHE A 91 -28.67 -11.47 37.28
N SER A 92 -29.03 -11.74 38.54
CA SER A 92 -28.17 -11.54 39.70
C SER A 92 -27.21 -12.72 39.95
N LYS A 93 -27.39 -13.85 39.25
CA LYS A 93 -26.55 -15.05 39.46
C LYS A 93 -25.21 -14.93 38.73
N PRO A 94 -24.09 -15.39 39.33
CA PRO A 94 -22.77 -15.32 38.70
C PRO A 94 -22.67 -16.13 37.40
N LEU A 95 -23.46 -17.20 37.25
CA LEU A 95 -23.50 -18.01 36.04
C LEU A 95 -23.97 -17.22 34.81
N TYR A 96 -24.91 -16.28 34.98
CA TYR A 96 -25.34 -15.39 33.90
C TYR A 96 -24.22 -14.45 33.45
N ALA A 97 -23.47 -13.88 34.41
CA ALA A 97 -22.32 -13.05 34.10
C ALA A 97 -21.25 -13.83 33.32
N LEU A 98 -20.91 -15.04 33.77
CA LEU A 98 -19.93 -15.88 33.07
C LEU A 98 -20.37 -16.24 31.65
N LEU A 99 -21.64 -16.64 31.45
CA LEU A 99 -22.14 -16.99 30.12
C LEU A 99 -22.17 -15.78 29.18
N SER A 100 -22.64 -14.63 29.66
CA SER A 100 -22.66 -13.40 28.86
C SER A 100 -21.26 -12.89 28.52
N MET A 101 -20.32 -12.95 29.46
CA MET A 101 -18.93 -12.61 29.22
C MET A 101 -18.28 -13.56 28.21
N PHE A 102 -18.59 -14.86 28.26
CA PHE A 102 -18.11 -15.84 27.30
C PHE A 102 -18.62 -15.57 25.88
N ILE A 103 -19.90 -15.21 25.72
CA ILE A 103 -20.46 -14.83 24.42
C ILE A 103 -19.74 -13.60 23.85
N ALA A 104 -19.55 -12.56 24.67
CA ALA A 104 -18.83 -11.36 24.27
C ALA A 104 -17.36 -11.66 23.90
N PHE A 105 -16.71 -12.55 24.65
CA PHE A 105 -15.36 -13.05 24.34
C PHE A 105 -15.31 -13.72 22.97
N VAL A 106 -16.19 -14.69 22.70
CA VAL A 106 -16.22 -15.39 21.40
C VAL A 106 -16.44 -14.42 20.24
N LEU A 107 -17.38 -13.47 20.37
CA LEU A 107 -17.65 -12.49 19.33
C LEU A 107 -16.43 -11.59 19.08
N SER A 108 -15.77 -11.11 20.14
CA SER A 108 -14.56 -10.29 20.03
C SER A 108 -13.40 -11.08 19.41
N THR A 109 -13.24 -12.36 19.76
CA THR A 109 -12.18 -13.24 19.23
C THR A 109 -12.34 -13.45 17.73
N ILE A 110 -13.57 -13.69 17.25
CA ILE A 110 -13.84 -13.85 15.81
C ILE A 110 -13.40 -12.59 15.05
N LEU A 111 -13.76 -11.40 15.54
CA LEU A 111 -13.37 -10.14 14.90
C LEU A 111 -11.86 -9.89 14.93
N THR A 112 -11.19 -10.20 16.05
CA THR A 112 -9.73 -10.08 16.17
C THR A 112 -9.02 -11.02 15.21
N ILE A 113 -9.43 -12.29 15.14
CA ILE A 113 -8.82 -13.27 14.23
C ILE A 113 -9.01 -12.85 12.77
N LEU A 114 -10.22 -12.44 12.37
CA LEU A 114 -10.51 -12.02 10.99
C LEU A 114 -9.67 -10.83 10.52
N PHE A 115 -9.19 -10.01 11.45
CA PHE A 115 -8.33 -8.86 11.14
C PHE A 115 -6.86 -9.21 11.16
N TRP A 116 -6.38 -9.80 12.25
CA TRP A 116 -4.96 -10.07 12.45
C TRP A 116 -4.44 -11.22 11.59
N SER A 117 -5.31 -12.13 11.13
CA SER A 117 -4.93 -13.21 10.19
C SER A 117 -4.51 -12.71 8.80
N ARG A 118 -4.71 -11.42 8.50
CA ARG A 118 -4.36 -10.80 7.21
C ARG A 118 -2.93 -10.26 7.19
N TYR A 119 -2.27 -10.24 8.33
CA TYR A 119 -0.94 -9.68 8.46
C TYR A 119 0.08 -10.79 8.64
N GLU A 120 1.17 -10.70 7.90
CA GLU A 120 2.33 -11.57 8.02
C GLU A 120 3.57 -10.75 8.37
N LEU A 121 4.45 -11.33 9.19
CA LEU A 121 5.77 -10.75 9.47
C LEU A 121 6.74 -11.15 8.36
N VAL A 122 7.05 -10.20 7.49
CA VAL A 122 7.99 -10.38 6.38
C VAL A 122 9.36 -9.80 6.71
N GLU A 123 10.40 -10.48 6.23
CA GLU A 123 11.75 -9.93 6.25
C GLU A 123 11.88 -8.85 5.16
N VAL A 124 12.33 -7.67 5.56
CA VAL A 124 12.63 -6.55 4.67
C VAL A 124 14.14 -6.32 4.63
N LYS A 125 14.58 -5.41 3.75
CA LYS A 125 16.00 -5.05 3.59
C LYS A 125 16.71 -4.93 4.93
N ALA A 126 17.81 -5.69 5.05
CA ALA A 126 18.62 -5.73 6.26
C ALA A 126 19.05 -4.31 6.66
N TRP A 127 18.93 -4.02 7.95
CA TRP A 127 19.39 -2.77 8.52
C TRP A 127 20.92 -2.72 8.51
N THR A 128 21.45 -1.61 8.04
CA THR A 128 22.88 -1.26 8.12
C THR A 128 23.03 -0.02 8.99
N PRO A 129 24.09 0.07 9.81
CA PRO A 129 24.33 1.22 10.64
C PRO A 129 24.58 2.47 9.77
N PRO A 130 23.94 3.61 10.08
CA PRO A 130 24.25 4.89 9.46
C PRO A 130 25.74 5.28 9.58
N LEU A 131 26.24 6.10 8.64
CA LEU A 131 27.67 6.48 8.54
C LEU A 131 28.22 7.20 9.79
N ASP A 132 27.33 7.83 10.56
CA ASP A 132 27.60 8.52 11.82
C ASP A 132 27.73 7.58 13.04
N CYS A 133 27.42 6.29 12.88
CA CYS A 133 27.46 5.31 13.96
C CYS A 133 28.84 4.61 14.07
N THR A 134 29.58 4.90 15.14
CA THR A 134 30.88 4.26 15.43
C THR A 134 30.71 2.96 16.22
N GLY A 135 31.56 1.95 15.99
CA GLY A 135 31.63 0.73 16.81
C GLY A 135 31.08 -0.54 16.15
N PHE A 136 30.62 -0.46 14.89
CA PHE A 136 30.22 -1.62 14.09
C PHE A 136 31.35 -2.10 13.19
N PRO A 137 31.53 -3.42 12.99
CA PRO A 137 32.50 -3.95 12.04
C PRO A 137 32.11 -3.61 10.58
N PRO A 138 33.07 -3.57 9.64
CA PRO A 138 32.79 -3.33 8.23
C PRO A 138 31.79 -4.37 7.67
N GLY A 139 30.73 -3.91 7.00
CA GLY A 139 29.71 -4.79 6.41
C GLY A 139 28.70 -5.37 7.40
N TYR A 140 28.57 -4.80 8.62
CA TYR A 140 27.58 -5.25 9.59
C TYR A 140 26.14 -5.04 9.09
N THR A 141 25.36 -6.13 9.03
CA THR A 141 23.94 -6.12 8.62
C THR A 141 23.09 -6.92 9.59
N VAL A 142 21.89 -6.44 9.90
CA VAL A 142 20.92 -7.14 10.76
C VAL A 142 19.59 -7.29 10.01
N PRO A 143 18.97 -8.49 9.96
CA PRO A 143 17.66 -8.64 9.33
C PRO A 143 16.62 -7.75 10.02
N ARG A 144 15.75 -7.14 9.24
CA ARG A 144 14.69 -6.26 9.73
C ARG A 144 13.35 -6.84 9.34
N TYR A 145 12.41 -6.89 10.29
CA TYR A 145 11.08 -7.44 10.06
C TYR A 145 10.02 -6.35 10.11
N LYS A 146 9.04 -6.43 9.21
CA LYS A 146 7.86 -5.56 9.21
C LYS A 146 6.60 -6.41 9.00
N SER A 147 5.48 -5.94 9.54
CA SER A 147 4.17 -6.50 9.23
C SER A 147 3.76 -6.05 7.83
N SER A 148 3.41 -6.99 6.97
CA SER A 148 2.85 -6.77 5.63
C SER A 148 1.48 -7.44 5.52
N MET A 149 0.60 -6.90 4.68
CA MET A 149 -0.67 -7.55 4.36
C MET A 149 -0.44 -8.69 3.37
N ASP A 150 -1.16 -9.79 3.58
CA ASP A 150 -1.26 -10.91 2.64
C ASP A 150 -2.32 -10.61 1.55
N ASP A 151 -1.99 -10.91 0.30
CA ASP A 151 -2.80 -10.64 -0.90
C ASP A 151 -3.89 -11.70 -1.15
N ALA A 152 -3.88 -12.82 -0.42
CA ALA A 152 -4.69 -14.01 -0.70
C ALA A 152 -6.19 -13.94 -0.28
N TRP A 153 -6.71 -12.79 0.16
CA TRP A 153 -8.09 -12.67 0.68
C TRP A 153 -9.14 -12.29 -0.37
N LEU A 154 -10.38 -12.78 -0.18
CA LEU A 154 -11.55 -12.66 -1.10
C LEU A 154 -11.97 -11.23 -1.51
N LEU A 155 -11.46 -10.19 -0.85
CA LEU A 155 -11.72 -8.78 -1.16
C LEU A 155 -10.38 -8.07 -1.31
N LYS A 156 -10.26 -7.11 -2.25
CA LYS A 156 -9.06 -6.28 -2.40
C LYS A 156 -8.54 -5.86 -1.01
N PRO A 157 -7.26 -6.11 -0.65
CA PRO A 157 -6.74 -5.99 0.72
C PRO A 157 -7.14 -4.68 1.42
N MET A 158 -7.13 -3.59 0.65
CA MET A 158 -7.49 -2.25 1.10
C MET A 158 -8.97 -2.06 1.45
N LEU A 159 -9.88 -2.55 0.62
CA LEU A 159 -11.33 -2.45 0.88
C LEU A 159 -11.68 -3.20 2.17
N SER A 160 -11.02 -4.33 2.38
CA SER A 160 -11.16 -5.14 3.57
C SER A 160 -10.67 -4.42 4.85
N LEU A 161 -9.58 -3.64 4.76
CA LEU A 161 -9.05 -2.82 5.86
C LEU A 161 -9.97 -1.65 6.23
N GLN A 162 -10.49 -0.96 5.21
CA GLN A 162 -11.43 0.15 5.39
C GLN A 162 -12.73 -0.32 6.05
N ILE A 163 -13.31 -1.40 5.54
CA ILE A 163 -14.52 -2.01 6.11
C ILE A 163 -14.29 -2.40 7.57
N PHE A 164 -13.16 -3.06 7.87
CA PHE A 164 -12.85 -3.42 9.25
C PHE A 164 -12.71 -2.20 10.16
N SER A 165 -11.97 -1.18 9.74
CA SER A 165 -11.76 0.04 10.55
C SER A 165 -13.07 0.75 10.86
N VAL A 166 -13.99 0.80 9.88
CA VAL A 166 -15.34 1.34 10.07
C VAL A 166 -16.14 0.46 11.05
N ILE A 167 -16.18 -0.86 10.86
CA ILE A 167 -16.93 -1.78 11.73
C ILE A 167 -16.41 -1.70 13.16
N ASP A 168 -15.09 -1.75 13.36
CA ASP A 168 -14.46 -1.67 14.67
C ASP A 168 -14.71 -0.31 15.34
N GLY A 169 -14.62 0.77 14.59
CA GLY A 169 -14.98 2.11 15.06
C GLY A 169 -16.45 2.19 15.50
N LEU A 170 -17.38 1.63 14.72
CA LEU A 170 -18.80 1.56 15.07
C LEU A 170 -19.04 0.74 16.34
N ILE A 171 -18.36 -0.40 16.50
CA ILE A 171 -18.45 -1.22 17.72
C ILE A 171 -17.99 -0.44 18.95
N LYS A 172 -16.95 0.39 18.83
CA LYS A 172 -16.46 1.27 19.93
C LYS A 172 -17.43 2.44 20.21
N ILE A 173 -18.17 2.91 19.20
CA ILE A 173 -19.19 3.97 19.36
C ILE A 173 -20.47 3.44 20.06
N ILE A 174 -20.88 2.19 19.83
CA ILE A 174 -22.12 1.63 20.41
C ILE A 174 -22.16 1.75 21.94
N PRO A 175 -21.14 1.30 22.71
CA PRO A 175 -21.06 1.52 24.14
C PRO A 175 -21.16 3.00 24.52
N THR A 176 -20.44 3.88 23.82
CA THR A 176 -20.43 5.34 24.06
C THR A 176 -21.83 5.95 23.98
N LEU A 177 -22.70 5.44 23.11
CA LEU A 177 -24.10 5.86 23.01
C LEU A 177 -25.02 5.13 24.00
N MET A 178 -24.79 3.85 24.25
CA MET A 178 -25.64 3.01 25.11
C MET A 178 -25.45 3.29 26.60
N PHE A 179 -24.23 3.54 27.07
CA PHE A 179 -23.96 3.81 28.48
C PHE A 179 -24.72 5.01 29.04
N PRO A 180 -24.75 6.19 28.37
CA PRO A 180 -25.54 7.33 28.83
C PRO A 180 -27.03 7.03 28.92
N ILE A 181 -27.57 6.36 27.90
CA ILE A 181 -28.98 5.99 27.83
C ILE A 181 -29.33 5.06 29.00
N LEU A 182 -28.55 4.00 29.20
CA LEU A 182 -28.74 3.06 30.30
C LEU A 182 -28.56 3.73 31.66
N THR A 183 -27.61 4.66 31.80
CA THR A 183 -27.37 5.40 33.04
C THR A 183 -28.56 6.31 33.38
N ILE A 184 -29.12 7.02 32.39
CA ILE A 184 -30.30 7.88 32.57
C ILE A 184 -31.51 7.04 33.01
N ILE A 185 -31.74 5.89 32.36
CA ILE A 185 -32.82 4.96 32.72
C ILE A 185 -32.62 4.46 34.15
N LEU A 186 -31.41 4.01 34.49
CA LEU A 186 -31.06 3.52 35.82
C LEU A 186 -31.32 4.57 36.91
N VAL A 187 -30.88 5.82 36.69
CA VAL A 187 -31.10 6.92 37.63
C VAL A 187 -32.59 7.23 37.79
N ARG A 188 -33.37 7.19 36.71
CA ARG A 188 -34.83 7.37 36.76
C ARG A 188 -35.51 6.27 37.58
N GLU A 189 -35.17 5.01 37.34
CA GLU A 189 -35.76 3.88 38.06
C GLU A 189 -35.35 3.87 39.54
N LEU A 190 -34.09 4.21 39.85
CA LEU A 190 -33.63 4.38 41.23
C LEU A 190 -34.41 5.47 41.97
N LYS A 191 -34.64 6.62 41.33
CA LYS A 191 -35.47 7.71 41.90
C LYS A 191 -36.93 7.27 42.10
N LYS A 192 -37.50 6.54 41.14
CA LYS A 192 -38.87 6.00 41.23
C LYS A 192 -39.01 4.98 42.37
N ALA A 193 -38.06 4.06 42.48
CA ALA A 193 -38.01 3.06 43.56
C ALA A 193 -37.78 3.70 44.94
N ALA A 194 -37.02 4.80 45.01
CA ALA A 194 -36.86 5.57 46.24
C ALA A 194 -38.15 6.32 46.63
N ALA A 195 -38.86 6.91 45.66
CA ALA A 195 -40.15 7.58 45.91
C ALA A 195 -41.25 6.60 46.36
N SER A 196 -41.33 5.42 45.75
CA SER A 196 -42.28 4.37 46.16
C SER A 196 -42.00 3.84 47.57
N ARG A 197 -40.73 3.61 47.92
CA ARG A 197 -40.33 3.19 49.29
C ARG A 197 -40.55 4.28 50.34
N ARG A 198 -40.41 5.56 49.96
CA ARG A 198 -40.71 6.71 50.82
C ARG A 198 -42.18 6.78 51.24
N ASN A 199 -43.08 6.26 50.39
CA ASN A 199 -44.51 6.17 50.68
C ASN A 199 -44.89 4.93 51.52
N ALA A 200 -43.97 3.96 51.71
CA ALA A 200 -44.28 2.64 52.28
C ALA A 200 -43.64 2.33 53.65
N SER A 201 -42.76 3.18 54.22
CA SER A 201 -42.02 2.83 55.46
C SER A 201 -41.81 3.98 56.47
N VAL A 202 -42.17 3.68 57.74
CA VAL A 202 -41.92 4.45 58.95
C VAL A 202 -40.67 3.88 59.67
N GLY A 203 -39.69 4.73 59.96
CA GLY A 203 -38.68 4.52 61.03
C GLY A 203 -37.39 3.72 60.75
N SER A 204 -36.27 4.34 61.12
CA SER A 204 -34.93 3.79 61.49
C SER A 204 -33.95 3.22 60.44
N GLU A 205 -34.32 2.37 59.48
CA GLU A 205 -33.33 1.81 58.50
C GLU A 205 -32.89 2.81 57.40
N LYS A 206 -33.44 4.04 57.43
CA LYS A 206 -33.36 5.05 56.36
C LYS A 206 -31.96 5.58 56.03
N HIS A 207 -30.98 5.51 56.94
CA HIS A 207 -29.71 6.23 56.77
C HIS A 207 -28.59 5.39 56.12
N GLU A 208 -28.56 4.08 56.36
CA GLU A 208 -27.44 3.22 55.92
C GLU A 208 -27.66 2.65 54.50
N GLU A 209 -28.90 2.30 54.14
CA GLU A 209 -29.25 1.82 52.80
C GLU A 209 -29.24 2.94 51.74
N ASN A 210 -29.67 4.14 52.12
CA ASN A 210 -29.74 5.29 51.22
C ASN A 210 -28.34 5.81 50.84
N SER A 211 -27.38 5.68 51.75
CA SER A 211 -25.94 5.97 51.52
C SER A 211 -25.32 5.03 50.48
N LYS A 212 -25.51 3.71 50.64
CA LYS A 212 -24.99 2.68 49.71
C LYS A 212 -25.56 2.83 48.29
N SER A 213 -26.86 3.12 48.17
CA SER A 213 -27.53 3.37 46.88
C SER A 213 -26.98 4.63 46.18
N HIS A 214 -26.75 5.72 46.92
CA HIS A 214 -26.18 6.96 46.38
C HIS A 214 -24.74 6.79 45.89
N GLN A 215 -23.91 6.06 46.64
CA GLN A 215 -22.51 5.82 46.30
C GLN A 215 -22.39 4.96 45.03
N ALA A 216 -23.21 3.92 44.92
CA ALA A 216 -23.25 3.07 43.73
C ALA A 216 -23.80 3.79 42.48
N THR A 217 -24.59 4.86 42.65
CA THR A 217 -25.09 5.70 41.54
C THR A 217 -24.02 6.70 41.09
N LYS A 218 -23.33 7.34 42.03
CA LYS A 218 -22.18 8.21 41.74
C LYS A 218 -21.08 7.46 40.98
N LEU A 219 -20.79 6.23 41.40
CA LEU A 219 -19.81 5.37 40.73
C LEU A 219 -20.18 5.09 39.27
N VAL A 220 -21.44 4.76 38.98
CA VAL A 220 -21.89 4.49 37.59
C VAL A 220 -21.83 5.75 36.73
N ILE A 221 -22.24 6.90 37.25
CA ILE A 221 -22.17 8.16 36.50
C ILE A 221 -20.70 8.50 36.18
N LEU A 222 -19.80 8.34 37.16
CA LEU A 222 -18.38 8.57 36.96
C LEU A 222 -17.81 7.61 35.89
N MET A 223 -18.10 6.32 36.01
CA MET A 223 -17.68 5.31 35.03
C MET A 223 -18.19 5.65 33.62
N THR A 224 -19.46 6.04 33.48
CA THR A 224 -20.04 6.43 32.19
C THR A 224 -19.31 7.62 31.57
N ILE A 225 -19.00 8.65 32.37
CA ILE A 225 -18.27 9.84 31.88
C ILE A 225 -16.85 9.47 31.45
N THR A 226 -16.11 8.73 32.27
CA THR A 226 -14.73 8.33 31.95
C THR A 226 -14.69 7.41 30.73
N TYR A 227 -15.68 6.53 30.59
CA TYR A 227 -15.80 5.62 29.46
C TYR A 227 -16.06 6.36 28.15
N MET A 228 -16.99 7.32 28.15
CA MET A 228 -17.28 8.15 26.99
C MET A 228 -16.06 8.97 26.56
N ALA A 229 -15.32 9.52 27.53
CA ALA A 229 -14.13 10.30 27.26
C ALA A 229 -12.98 9.46 26.67
N ALA A 230 -12.85 8.20 27.09
CA ALA A 230 -11.82 7.29 26.61
C ALA A 230 -12.14 6.68 25.23
N GLU A 231 -13.33 6.07 25.06
CA GLU A 231 -13.66 5.30 23.86
C GLU A 231 -14.32 6.13 22.74
N GLY A 232 -15.04 7.20 23.10
CA GLY A 232 -15.79 8.01 22.15
C GLY A 232 -14.90 8.63 21.06
N PRO A 233 -13.85 9.39 21.41
CA PRO A 233 -12.92 9.95 20.43
C PRO A 233 -12.26 8.87 19.58
N LEU A 234 -11.91 7.75 20.20
CA LEU A 234 -11.23 6.66 19.53
C LEU A 234 -12.11 6.00 18.46
N GLY A 235 -13.37 5.69 18.79
CA GLY A 235 -14.33 5.13 17.84
C GLY A 235 -14.52 6.04 16.61
N ILE A 236 -14.59 7.36 16.82
CA ILE A 236 -14.65 8.35 15.73
C ILE A 236 -13.37 8.31 14.89
N ILE A 237 -12.20 8.25 15.52
CA ILE A 237 -10.91 8.16 14.82
C ILE A 237 -10.88 6.91 13.91
N TYR A 238 -11.28 5.74 14.39
CA TYR A 238 -11.29 4.51 13.58
C TYR A 238 -12.27 4.59 12.40
N VAL A 239 -13.45 5.20 12.60
CA VAL A 239 -14.41 5.43 11.50
C VAL A 239 -13.81 6.37 10.46
N VAL A 240 -13.29 7.53 10.89
CA VAL A 240 -12.64 8.50 9.98
C VAL A 240 -11.46 7.85 9.26
N GLN A 241 -10.63 7.09 9.97
CA GLN A 241 -9.52 6.35 9.41
C GLN A 241 -10.02 5.35 8.35
N GLY A 242 -11.12 4.65 8.57
CA GLY A 242 -11.72 3.78 7.56
C GLY A 242 -12.06 4.50 6.24
N PHE A 243 -12.47 5.76 6.29
CA PHE A 243 -12.75 6.57 5.09
C PHE A 243 -11.52 7.28 4.51
N VAL A 244 -10.54 7.63 5.36
CA VAL A 244 -9.39 8.46 4.98
C VAL A 244 -8.15 7.64 4.67
N THR A 245 -8.02 6.40 5.16
CA THR A 245 -6.84 5.57 4.92
C THR A 245 -6.71 5.32 3.42
N GLN A 246 -5.56 5.76 2.87
CA GLN A 246 -5.22 5.62 1.46
C GLN A 246 -4.28 4.43 1.26
N PRO A 247 -4.26 3.81 0.06
CA PRO A 247 -3.32 2.73 -0.22
C PRO A 247 -1.89 3.17 0.08
N PRO A 248 -1.05 2.27 0.63
CA PRO A 248 0.37 2.53 0.81
C PRO A 248 0.98 3.00 -0.52
N GLY A 249 1.75 4.09 -0.49
CA GLY A 249 2.46 4.57 -1.67
C GLY A 249 3.51 3.56 -2.15
N ILE A 250 3.91 3.64 -3.41
CA ILE A 250 4.82 2.67 -4.05
C ILE A 250 6.08 2.39 -3.21
N VAL A 251 6.68 3.42 -2.59
CA VAL A 251 7.86 3.30 -1.70
C VAL A 251 7.60 2.40 -0.48
N SER A 252 6.42 2.50 0.13
CA SER A 252 6.08 1.65 1.29
C SER A 252 5.83 0.19 0.91
N GLN A 253 5.41 -0.06 -0.33
CA GLN A 253 5.18 -1.41 -0.84
C GLN A 253 6.49 -2.07 -1.26
N ILE A 254 7.37 -1.37 -1.99
CA ILE A 254 8.64 -1.93 -2.48
C ILE A 254 9.73 -1.95 -1.39
N GLY A 255 9.68 -1.04 -0.41
CA GLY A 255 10.76 -0.77 0.56
C GLY A 255 11.72 0.30 0.03
N GLU A 256 12.72 0.71 0.82
CA GLU A 256 13.77 1.62 0.32
C GLU A 256 14.76 0.85 -0.58
N GLN A 257 14.31 0.51 -1.78
CA GLN A 257 15.11 -0.07 -2.85
C GLN A 257 15.58 1.06 -3.78
N PRO A 258 16.90 1.25 -3.97
CA PRO A 258 17.40 2.17 -4.99
C PRO A 258 17.03 1.66 -6.37
N VAL A 259 16.68 2.56 -7.29
CA VAL A 259 16.47 2.24 -8.71
C VAL A 259 17.46 3.06 -9.52
N ASP A 260 18.30 2.40 -10.31
CA ASP A 260 19.31 3.08 -11.12
C ASP A 260 18.85 3.21 -12.59
N ILE A 261 18.27 2.13 -13.12
CA ILE A 261 17.87 1.99 -14.52
C ILE A 261 16.39 1.57 -14.60
N MET A 262 15.60 2.27 -15.41
CA MET A 262 14.26 1.83 -15.79
C MET A 262 14.28 1.22 -17.20
N ILE A 263 13.54 0.14 -17.41
CA ILE A 263 13.46 -0.60 -18.67
C ILE A 263 12.01 -0.61 -19.13
N ILE A 264 11.74 -0.15 -20.35
CA ILE A 264 10.39 -0.06 -20.90
C ILE A 264 10.33 -0.65 -22.31
N GLY A 265 9.34 -1.53 -22.54
CA GLY A 265 9.08 -2.12 -23.86
C GLY A 265 10.00 -3.28 -24.23
N CYS A 266 10.60 -3.96 -23.25
CA CYS A 266 11.30 -5.24 -23.40
C CYS A 266 10.76 -6.22 -22.36
N GLU A 267 9.53 -6.74 -22.56
CA GLU A 267 8.91 -7.61 -21.54
C GLU A 267 9.74 -8.85 -21.17
N PRO A 268 10.39 -9.58 -22.11
CA PRO A 268 11.12 -10.80 -21.75
C PRO A 268 12.35 -10.56 -20.88
N LEU A 269 12.88 -9.33 -20.84
CA LEU A 269 14.01 -9.00 -19.96
C LEU A 269 13.62 -9.03 -18.48
N ALA A 270 12.32 -8.94 -18.17
CA ALA A 270 11.81 -9.09 -16.82
C ALA A 270 12.18 -10.45 -16.19
N ASP A 271 12.18 -11.52 -16.99
CA ASP A 271 12.46 -12.88 -16.52
C ASP A 271 13.94 -13.08 -16.13
N MET A 272 14.82 -12.20 -16.59
CA MET A 272 16.26 -12.22 -16.30
C MET A 272 16.61 -11.45 -15.00
N ILE A 273 15.65 -10.75 -14.40
CA ILE A 273 15.88 -9.92 -13.20
C ILE A 273 16.04 -10.82 -11.97
N GLN A 274 17.16 -10.65 -11.28
CA GLN A 274 17.49 -11.38 -10.06
C GLN A 274 16.95 -10.65 -8.82
N ASN A 275 16.72 -11.39 -7.73
CA ASN A 275 16.19 -10.87 -6.47
C ASN A 275 14.92 -10.03 -6.68
N SER A 276 14.05 -10.50 -7.59
CA SER A 276 12.98 -9.67 -8.11
C SER A 276 11.81 -9.51 -7.14
N LYS A 277 11.20 -8.33 -7.19
CA LYS A 277 9.95 -7.99 -6.52
C LYS A 277 8.98 -7.44 -7.54
N THR A 278 7.91 -8.20 -7.77
CA THR A 278 6.85 -7.86 -8.72
C THR A 278 5.75 -7.10 -8.01
N LEU A 279 5.37 -5.95 -8.56
CA LEU A 279 4.26 -5.13 -8.10
C LEU A 279 3.26 -4.89 -9.23
N PRO A 280 2.07 -5.52 -9.17
CA PRO A 280 1.03 -5.33 -10.19
C PRO A 280 0.53 -3.87 -10.23
N TYR A 281 0.23 -3.34 -11.42
CA TYR A 281 -0.28 -1.97 -11.57
C TYR A 281 -1.54 -1.72 -10.75
N SER A 282 -2.42 -2.72 -10.65
CA SER A 282 -3.68 -2.64 -9.89
C SER A 282 -3.53 -2.48 -8.38
N GLN A 283 -2.33 -2.74 -7.84
CA GLN A 283 -1.97 -2.50 -6.44
C GLN A 283 -1.36 -1.10 -6.22
N ILE A 284 -1.02 -0.40 -7.31
CA ILE A 284 -0.41 0.93 -7.27
C ILE A 284 -1.48 1.99 -7.46
N ARG A 285 -1.66 2.82 -6.43
CA ARG A 285 -2.66 3.87 -6.47
C ARG A 285 -2.40 4.88 -7.59
N GLY A 286 -3.43 5.10 -8.41
CA GLY A 286 -3.40 6.11 -9.47
C GLY A 286 -2.53 5.73 -10.66
N PHE A 287 -1.98 4.50 -10.66
CA PHE A 287 -1.34 3.94 -11.84
C PHE A 287 -2.43 3.52 -12.84
N PRO A 288 -2.25 3.80 -14.13
CA PRO A 288 -3.17 3.34 -15.17
C PRO A 288 -3.06 1.82 -15.33
N GLU A 289 -4.21 1.20 -15.61
CA GLU A 289 -4.34 -0.22 -15.97
C GLU A 289 -4.71 -0.31 -17.46
N SER A 290 -4.18 -1.31 -18.16
CA SER A 290 -4.60 -1.68 -19.52
C SER A 290 -6.07 -2.09 -19.50
N LYS A 291 -6.77 -1.78 -20.59
CA LYS A 291 -8.16 -2.24 -20.77
C LYS A 291 -8.23 -3.62 -21.42
N ILE A 292 -7.10 -4.15 -21.87
CA ILE A 292 -6.97 -5.46 -22.52
C ILE A 292 -6.44 -6.46 -21.48
N ASN A 293 -7.27 -7.47 -21.18
CA ASN A 293 -7.08 -8.47 -20.11
C ASN A 293 -5.86 -9.42 -20.26
N ASP A 294 -5.03 -9.25 -21.29
CA ASP A 294 -4.02 -10.25 -21.70
C ASP A 294 -2.57 -9.76 -21.58
N LYS A 295 -2.34 -8.58 -20.99
CA LYS A 295 -0.99 -8.05 -20.72
C LYS A 295 -0.63 -8.34 -19.26
N ASN A 296 0.53 -8.97 -19.03
CA ASN A 296 1.13 -8.98 -17.70
C ASN A 296 1.54 -7.55 -17.34
N GLU A 297 0.81 -6.93 -16.40
CA GLU A 297 0.94 -5.53 -16.04
C GLU A 297 1.61 -5.34 -14.68
N ASN A 298 2.94 -5.26 -14.71
CA ASN A 298 3.74 -5.29 -13.50
C ASN A 298 4.90 -4.30 -13.55
N LEU A 299 5.24 -3.75 -12.39
CA LEU A 299 6.57 -3.18 -12.14
C LEU A 299 7.42 -4.25 -11.47
N ILE A 300 8.52 -4.63 -12.12
CA ILE A 300 9.41 -5.68 -11.62
C ILE A 300 10.73 -5.02 -11.21
N PHE A 301 10.93 -4.91 -9.91
CA PHE A 301 12.16 -4.37 -9.30
C PHE A 301 13.14 -5.49 -9.05
N GLY A 302 14.44 -5.22 -9.14
CA GLY A 302 15.46 -6.19 -8.75
C GLY A 302 16.84 -5.81 -9.26
N GLU A 303 17.67 -6.80 -9.51
CA GLU A 303 19.04 -6.63 -9.96
C GLU A 303 19.24 -7.25 -11.34
N LEU A 304 19.87 -6.50 -12.25
CA LEU A 304 20.25 -6.98 -13.57
C LEU A 304 21.64 -6.44 -13.91
N GLY A 305 22.58 -7.33 -14.22
CA GLY A 305 23.95 -6.94 -14.54
C GLY A 305 24.68 -6.17 -13.43
N GLY A 306 24.35 -6.42 -12.15
CA GLY A 306 24.94 -5.69 -11.02
C GLY A 306 24.36 -4.28 -10.81
N LYS A 307 23.24 -3.95 -11.47
CA LYS A 307 22.55 -2.65 -11.38
C LYS A 307 21.17 -2.85 -10.79
N ASN A 308 20.69 -1.91 -9.99
CA ASN A 308 19.30 -1.95 -9.53
C ASN A 308 18.40 -1.47 -10.66
N VAL A 309 17.49 -2.34 -11.11
CA VAL A 309 16.63 -2.07 -12.25
C VAL A 309 15.17 -2.15 -11.86
N VAL A 310 14.35 -1.44 -12.64
CA VAL A 310 12.91 -1.66 -12.68
C VAL A 310 12.49 -1.90 -14.13
N CYS A 311 11.78 -3.00 -14.38
CA CYS A 311 11.16 -3.29 -15.66
C CYS A 311 9.67 -2.96 -15.62
N VAL A 312 9.23 -2.14 -16.57
CA VAL A 312 7.83 -1.83 -16.83
C VAL A 312 7.28 -2.89 -17.78
N GLN A 313 6.72 -3.96 -17.21
CA GLN A 313 6.13 -5.07 -17.95
C GLN A 313 4.69 -4.72 -18.32
N GLY A 314 4.38 -4.73 -19.62
CA GLY A 314 3.12 -4.21 -20.14
C GLY A 314 3.18 -2.71 -20.29
N ARG A 315 3.73 -2.24 -21.43
CA ARG A 315 3.71 -0.81 -21.79
C ARG A 315 2.26 -0.36 -21.98
N LEU A 316 1.94 0.80 -21.43
CA LEU A 316 0.65 1.47 -21.61
C LEU A 316 0.48 1.92 -23.05
N ASP A 317 -0.53 1.40 -23.75
CA ASP A 317 -0.81 1.80 -25.13
C ASP A 317 -1.71 3.05 -25.13
N LYS A 318 -1.20 4.14 -25.69
CA LYS A 318 -1.95 5.40 -25.89
C LYS A 318 -3.28 5.22 -26.61
N ASN A 319 -3.41 4.22 -27.48
CA ASN A 319 -4.65 3.93 -28.20
C ASN A 319 -5.76 3.45 -27.23
N GLU A 320 -5.40 2.77 -26.14
CA GLU A 320 -6.34 2.35 -25.09
C GLU A 320 -6.75 3.51 -24.17
N HIS A 321 -5.94 4.57 -24.16
CA HIS A 321 -6.07 5.74 -23.31
C HIS A 321 -6.39 7.04 -24.07
N ASN A 322 -7.07 6.95 -25.21
CA ASN A 322 -7.55 8.11 -25.98
C ASN A 322 -6.44 9.12 -26.34
N MET A 323 -5.24 8.64 -26.69
CA MET A 323 -4.06 9.46 -26.99
C MET A 323 -3.57 10.32 -25.80
N ASP A 324 -3.90 9.95 -24.57
CA ASP A 324 -3.32 10.57 -23.36
C ASP A 324 -1.87 10.13 -23.16
N LEU A 325 -0.95 10.86 -23.81
CA LEU A 325 0.47 10.54 -23.77
C LEU A 325 1.12 10.84 -22.41
N ALA A 326 0.53 11.75 -21.64
CA ALA A 326 1.02 12.08 -20.31
C ALA A 326 0.74 10.92 -19.33
N LEU A 327 -0.44 10.30 -19.45
CA LEU A 327 -0.79 9.09 -18.72
C LEU A 327 0.13 7.92 -19.10
N CYS A 328 0.35 7.67 -20.39
CA CYS A 328 1.22 6.58 -20.85
C CYS A 328 2.68 6.76 -20.42
N ALA A 329 3.15 8.01 -20.28
CA ALA A 329 4.49 8.31 -19.80
C ALA A 329 4.59 8.46 -18.26
N LEU A 330 3.49 8.26 -17.51
CA LEU A 330 3.50 8.33 -16.05
C LEU A 330 4.54 7.42 -15.39
N PRO A 331 4.76 6.16 -15.83
CA PRO A 331 5.78 5.29 -15.23
C PRO A 331 7.17 5.93 -15.21
N VAL A 332 7.52 6.71 -16.24
CA VAL A 332 8.82 7.39 -16.33
C VAL A 332 9.01 8.38 -15.18
N ARG A 333 8.00 9.20 -14.88
CA ARG A 333 8.03 10.16 -13.76
C ARG A 333 8.13 9.44 -12.42
N VAL A 334 7.35 8.38 -12.24
CA VAL A 334 7.36 7.60 -11.00
C VAL A 334 8.73 6.97 -10.78
N MET A 335 9.32 6.34 -11.80
CA MET A 335 10.63 5.70 -11.68
C MET A 335 11.75 6.72 -11.48
N GLN A 336 11.67 7.90 -12.11
CA GLN A 336 12.62 8.98 -11.86
C GLN A 336 12.55 9.47 -10.40
N LEU A 337 11.36 9.62 -9.81
CA LEU A 337 11.21 9.96 -8.40
C LEU A 337 11.74 8.87 -7.45
N LEU A 338 11.78 7.61 -7.91
CA LEU A 338 12.41 6.49 -7.20
C LEU A 338 13.94 6.45 -7.37
N GLY A 339 14.52 7.36 -8.16
CA GLY A 339 15.96 7.54 -8.30
C GLY A 339 16.54 7.12 -9.66
N ALA A 340 15.73 6.59 -10.57
CA ALA A 340 16.21 6.11 -11.86
C ALA A 340 16.86 7.25 -12.67
N LYS A 341 18.11 7.04 -13.09
CA LYS A 341 18.90 8.04 -13.83
C LYS A 341 18.96 7.74 -15.32
N ILE A 342 18.75 6.48 -15.69
CA ILE A 342 18.85 5.97 -17.06
C ILE A 342 17.56 5.24 -17.42
N MET A 343 17.06 5.48 -18.62
CA MET A 343 15.96 4.74 -19.23
C MET A 343 16.48 3.97 -20.44
N ILE A 344 16.30 2.66 -20.42
CA ILE A 344 16.45 1.81 -21.59
C ILE A 344 15.06 1.58 -22.15
N VAL A 345 14.86 1.95 -23.41
CA VAL A 345 13.56 1.84 -24.07
C VAL A 345 13.69 1.04 -25.35
N SER A 346 12.79 0.07 -25.56
CA SER A 346 12.72 -0.67 -26.81
C SER A 346 11.30 -0.70 -27.38
N ASN A 347 11.20 -0.92 -28.67
CA ASN A 347 9.95 -1.16 -29.36
C ASN A 347 10.14 -2.07 -30.58
N ALA A 348 9.05 -2.62 -31.09
CA ALA A 348 8.99 -3.19 -32.43
C ALA A 348 8.72 -2.07 -33.45
N ALA A 349 9.43 -2.11 -34.58
CA ALA A 349 9.35 -1.11 -35.63
C ALA A 349 9.48 -1.74 -37.03
N VAL A 350 8.88 -1.10 -38.02
CA VAL A 350 8.97 -1.51 -39.42
C VAL A 350 10.05 -0.69 -40.12
N SER A 351 10.94 -1.37 -40.85
CA SER A 351 11.98 -0.75 -41.69
C SER A 351 11.37 -0.13 -42.95
N ILE A 352 11.66 1.16 -43.22
CA ILE A 352 11.10 1.87 -44.39
C ILE A 352 12.16 2.32 -45.39
N ASN A 353 13.42 2.33 -44.98
CA ASN A 353 14.56 2.70 -45.82
C ASN A 353 15.16 1.51 -46.61
N GLY A 354 14.80 0.27 -46.25
CA GLY A 354 15.33 -0.97 -46.83
C GLY A 354 16.77 -1.32 -46.44
N LYS A 355 17.36 -0.61 -45.47
CA LYS A 355 18.71 -0.87 -44.93
C LYS A 355 18.70 -1.94 -43.84
N HIS A 356 17.58 -2.04 -43.13
CA HIS A 356 17.38 -3.01 -42.05
C HIS A 356 16.51 -4.17 -42.52
N LYS A 357 16.82 -5.36 -42.04
CA LYS A 357 16.11 -6.61 -42.25
C LYS A 357 15.35 -7.01 -40.99
N ARG A 358 14.36 -7.89 -41.14
CA ARG A 358 13.66 -8.51 -40.00
C ARG A 358 14.69 -9.14 -39.05
N GLY A 359 14.51 -8.91 -37.75
CA GLY A 359 15.40 -9.41 -36.70
C GLY A 359 16.63 -8.54 -36.46
N ASP A 360 16.85 -7.50 -37.26
CA ASP A 360 17.90 -6.52 -36.92
C ASP A 360 17.50 -5.74 -35.67
N LEU A 361 18.49 -5.43 -34.84
CA LEU A 361 18.36 -4.46 -33.75
C LEU A 361 18.99 -3.14 -34.19
N MET A 362 18.25 -2.04 -34.03
CA MET A 362 18.73 -0.69 -34.37
C MET A 362 18.78 0.18 -33.12
N VAL A 363 19.91 0.86 -32.89
CA VAL A 363 20.01 1.93 -31.90
C VAL A 363 19.33 3.18 -32.44
N ILE A 364 18.45 3.76 -31.64
CA ILE A 364 17.75 5.00 -31.98
C ILE A 364 18.70 6.17 -31.68
N LYS A 365 19.11 6.90 -32.71
CA LYS A 365 19.95 8.09 -32.55
C LYS A 365 19.14 9.38 -32.44
N ASP A 366 17.94 9.38 -33.02
CA ASP A 366 17.03 10.51 -33.06
C ASP A 366 15.61 10.03 -33.39
N HIS A 367 14.60 10.90 -33.23
CA HIS A 367 13.23 10.57 -33.59
C HIS A 367 12.47 11.67 -34.33
N ILE A 368 11.45 11.25 -35.08
CA ILE A 368 10.39 12.13 -35.57
C ILE A 368 9.12 11.78 -34.80
N PHE A 369 8.65 12.73 -33.98
CA PHE A 369 7.48 12.52 -33.12
C PHE A 369 6.23 13.19 -33.73
N LEU A 370 5.56 12.51 -34.67
CA LEU A 370 4.45 13.10 -35.43
C LEU A 370 3.27 13.57 -34.55
N PRO A 371 2.78 12.79 -33.55
CA PRO A 371 1.77 13.30 -32.62
C PRO A 371 2.21 14.59 -31.92
N GLY A 372 3.47 14.66 -31.47
CA GLY A 372 4.04 15.85 -30.84
C GLY A 372 4.01 17.08 -31.75
N LEU A 373 4.33 16.92 -33.04
CA LEU A 373 4.26 18.01 -34.03
C LEU A 373 2.81 18.50 -34.25
N ALA A 374 1.83 17.62 -34.13
CA ALA A 374 0.41 17.95 -34.22
C ALA A 374 -0.17 18.52 -32.91
N GLY A 375 0.67 18.75 -31.89
CA GLY A 375 0.24 19.28 -30.60
C GLY A 375 -0.25 18.22 -29.62
N TRP A 376 -0.02 16.92 -29.86
CA TRP A 376 -0.23 15.85 -28.89
C TRP A 376 1.09 15.53 -28.19
N SER A 377 1.43 16.34 -27.19
CA SER A 377 2.66 16.19 -26.40
C SER A 377 2.32 15.78 -24.95
N PRO A 378 3.09 14.87 -24.32
CA PRO A 378 2.91 14.55 -22.90
C PRO A 378 3.24 15.72 -21.95
N LEU A 379 3.83 16.80 -22.48
CA LEU A 379 4.17 18.01 -21.72
C LEU A 379 3.11 19.12 -21.86
N ASN A 380 2.03 18.89 -22.60
CA ASN A 380 0.94 19.85 -22.69
C ASN A 380 0.19 19.95 -21.35
N GLY A 381 0.03 21.17 -20.86
CA GLY A 381 -0.66 21.46 -19.60
C GLY A 381 0.13 22.43 -18.72
N CYS A 382 -0.28 22.54 -17.46
CA CYS A 382 0.49 23.31 -16.48
C CYS A 382 1.80 22.56 -16.19
N GLY A 383 2.94 23.26 -16.34
CA GLY A 383 4.24 22.71 -15.99
C GLY A 383 4.34 22.40 -14.49
N ASP A 384 5.18 21.42 -14.16
CA ASP A 384 5.48 21.03 -12.78
C ASP A 384 7.00 21.12 -12.56
N GLU A 385 7.38 22.09 -11.73
CA GLU A 385 8.79 22.45 -11.49
C GLU A 385 9.60 21.31 -10.87
N ARG A 386 8.93 20.30 -10.26
CA ARG A 386 9.61 19.13 -9.69
C ARG A 386 10.33 18.28 -10.74
N TYR A 387 9.85 18.29 -11.98
CA TYR A 387 10.43 17.52 -13.07
C TYR A 387 11.36 18.35 -13.94
N GLY A 388 10.99 19.61 -14.21
CA GLY A 388 11.82 20.53 -14.98
C GLY A 388 11.01 21.56 -15.77
N SER A 389 11.71 22.34 -16.60
CA SER A 389 11.09 23.34 -17.49
C SER A 389 10.07 22.68 -18.45
N PRO A 390 8.91 23.32 -18.71
CA PRO A 390 7.97 22.83 -19.73
C PRO A 390 8.56 22.89 -21.16
N PHE A 391 9.57 23.75 -21.38
CA PHE A 391 10.31 23.81 -22.64
C PHE A 391 11.57 22.96 -22.55
N VAL A 392 11.47 21.71 -23.03
CA VAL A 392 12.54 20.71 -22.94
C VAL A 392 13.25 20.58 -24.28
N PRO A 393 14.58 20.78 -24.35
CA PRO A 393 15.35 20.48 -25.54
C PRO A 393 15.47 18.96 -25.74
N VAL A 394 15.03 18.47 -26.90
CA VAL A 394 15.08 17.03 -27.26
C VAL A 394 16.10 16.69 -28.36
N HIS A 395 16.98 17.63 -28.73
CA HIS A 395 18.00 17.43 -29.78
C HIS A 395 19.04 16.35 -29.46
N ASP A 396 19.31 16.11 -28.17
CA ASP A 396 20.15 15.01 -27.66
C ASP A 396 19.32 14.12 -26.73
N ALA A 397 18.11 13.75 -27.16
CA ALA A 397 17.23 12.91 -26.37
C ALA A 397 17.80 11.51 -26.14
N TYR A 398 18.59 10.98 -27.09
CA TYR A 398 19.26 9.70 -26.99
C TYR A 398 20.74 9.92 -26.67
N ASP A 399 21.16 9.50 -25.48
CA ASP A 399 22.48 9.84 -24.93
C ASP A 399 23.62 9.27 -25.78
N LYS A 400 24.50 10.14 -26.26
CA LYS A 400 25.57 9.79 -27.17
C LYS A 400 26.55 8.77 -26.59
N GLU A 401 26.85 8.83 -25.30
CA GLU A 401 27.80 7.92 -24.67
C GLU A 401 27.16 6.55 -24.45
N LEU A 402 25.88 6.49 -24.08
CA LEU A 402 25.14 5.22 -24.00
C LEU A 402 25.04 4.54 -25.38
N ARG A 403 24.80 5.30 -26.45
CA ARG A 403 24.75 4.75 -27.82
C ARG A 403 26.10 4.18 -28.26
N LYS A 404 27.19 4.92 -28.03
CA LYS A 404 28.56 4.43 -28.30
C LYS A 404 28.86 3.15 -27.54
N LEU A 405 28.50 3.09 -26.26
CA LEU A 405 28.68 1.90 -25.43
C LEU A 405 27.95 0.70 -26.03
N ALA A 406 26.68 0.85 -26.41
CA ALA A 406 25.92 -0.24 -27.02
C ALA A 406 26.56 -0.75 -28.33
N ILE A 407 27.11 0.14 -29.16
CA ILE A 407 27.81 -0.22 -30.40
C ILE A 407 29.14 -0.93 -30.11
N GLU A 408 29.86 -0.51 -29.07
CA GLU A 408 31.12 -1.13 -28.66
C GLU A 408 30.89 -2.56 -28.15
N VAL A 409 29.92 -2.74 -27.25
CA VAL A 409 29.49 -4.06 -26.76
C VAL A 409 29.02 -4.96 -27.92
N ALA A 410 28.30 -4.39 -28.90
CA ALA A 410 27.92 -5.14 -30.10
C ALA A 410 29.13 -5.61 -30.92
N ARG A 411 30.13 -4.73 -31.10
CA ARG A 411 31.36 -5.07 -31.83
C ARG A 411 32.13 -6.19 -31.13
N GLU A 412 32.24 -6.13 -29.81
CA GLU A 412 32.91 -7.18 -29.00
C GLU A 412 32.21 -8.53 -29.13
N ASN A 413 30.88 -8.52 -29.28
CA ASN A 413 30.06 -9.71 -29.50
C ASN A 413 29.91 -10.11 -30.98
N ASN A 414 30.69 -9.51 -31.89
CA ASN A 414 30.59 -9.74 -33.35
C ASN A 414 29.19 -9.51 -33.92
N ARG A 415 28.41 -8.59 -33.32
CA ARG A 415 27.08 -8.19 -33.77
C ARG A 415 27.13 -6.88 -34.53
N SER A 416 26.36 -6.82 -35.62
CA SER A 416 26.17 -5.57 -36.37
C SER A 416 25.00 -4.80 -35.76
N LEU A 417 25.29 -3.68 -35.11
CA LEU A 417 24.29 -2.77 -34.55
C LEU A 417 24.27 -1.47 -35.36
N GLN A 418 23.15 -1.16 -36.00
CA GLN A 418 23.00 0.05 -36.81
C GLN A 418 22.36 1.20 -36.03
N GLU A 419 22.65 2.44 -36.41
CA GLU A 419 22.00 3.63 -35.85
C GLU A 419 21.05 4.30 -36.85
N GLY A 420 19.85 4.66 -36.40
CA GLY A 420 18.86 5.29 -37.28
C GLY A 420 17.82 6.15 -36.58
N ILE A 421 17.00 6.82 -37.38
CA ILE A 421 15.93 7.72 -36.95
C ILE A 421 14.62 6.94 -36.83
N PHE A 422 14.06 6.92 -35.62
CA PHE A 422 12.78 6.29 -35.32
C PHE A 422 11.63 7.28 -35.51
N THR A 423 10.56 6.90 -36.20
CA THR A 423 9.37 7.74 -36.31
C THR A 423 8.21 7.15 -35.54
N MET A 424 7.62 7.96 -34.65
CA MET A 424 6.38 7.58 -33.96
C MET A 424 5.17 8.14 -34.71
N THR A 425 4.25 7.26 -35.09
CA THR A 425 2.92 7.59 -35.63
C THR A 425 1.83 7.48 -34.55
N GLY A 426 0.63 7.96 -34.87
CA GLY A 426 -0.53 7.88 -33.98
C GLY A 426 -1.06 6.46 -33.82
N GLY A 427 -1.17 5.67 -34.91
CA GLY A 427 -1.93 4.43 -34.89
C GLY A 427 -3.43 4.66 -34.60
N PRO A 428 -4.22 3.60 -34.30
CA PRO A 428 -3.83 2.19 -34.30
C PRO A 428 -3.72 1.59 -35.71
N GLN A 429 -4.25 2.26 -36.73
CA GLN A 429 -4.07 1.86 -38.13
C GLN A 429 -2.58 1.86 -38.51
N LEU A 430 -2.16 0.82 -39.24
CA LEU A 430 -0.83 0.78 -39.82
C LEU A 430 -0.71 1.79 -40.98
N GLU A 431 0.52 2.15 -41.30
CA GLU A 431 0.81 3.16 -42.30
C GLU A 431 0.51 2.68 -43.72
N THR A 432 -0.08 3.55 -44.52
CA THR A 432 -0.21 3.36 -45.97
C THR A 432 1.15 3.45 -46.66
N THR A 433 1.27 2.85 -47.85
CA THR A 433 2.50 2.97 -48.66
C THR A 433 2.87 4.42 -48.97
N ALA A 434 1.88 5.32 -49.10
CA ALA A 434 2.12 6.74 -49.33
C ALA A 434 2.76 7.42 -48.10
N GLU A 435 2.28 7.11 -46.91
CA GLU A 435 2.84 7.60 -45.64
C GLU A 435 4.26 7.06 -45.44
N LEU A 436 4.51 5.77 -45.65
CA LEU A 436 5.86 5.20 -45.55
C LEU A 436 6.86 5.88 -46.50
N ARG A 437 6.46 6.14 -47.75
CA ARG A 437 7.29 6.88 -48.73
C ARG A 437 7.54 8.32 -48.29
N LEU A 438 6.54 8.98 -47.71
CA LEU A 438 6.65 10.32 -47.17
C LEU A 438 7.68 10.36 -46.04
N LEU A 439 7.53 9.49 -45.04
CA LEU A 439 8.43 9.40 -43.88
C LEU A 439 9.87 9.11 -44.30
N ARG A 440 10.06 8.17 -45.24
CA ARG A 440 11.39 7.88 -45.80
C ARG A 440 12.03 9.10 -46.45
N LYS A 441 11.25 9.91 -47.19
CA LYS A 441 11.76 11.15 -47.80
C LYS A 441 12.14 12.21 -46.76
N PHE A 442 11.51 12.18 -45.59
CA PHE A 442 11.86 13.04 -44.45
C PHE A 442 13.02 12.48 -43.59
N GLY A 443 13.66 11.39 -44.02
CA GLY A 443 14.86 10.85 -43.39
C GLY A 443 14.59 9.83 -42.29
N ALA A 444 13.35 9.38 -42.10
CA ALA A 444 13.05 8.28 -41.19
C ALA A 444 13.62 6.95 -41.70
N ASP A 445 14.21 6.19 -40.78
CA ASP A 445 14.77 4.86 -41.07
C ASP A 445 13.76 3.76 -40.76
N VAL A 446 13.03 3.91 -39.64
CA VAL A 446 12.01 2.97 -39.15
C VAL A 446 10.78 3.71 -38.62
N VAL A 447 9.64 3.02 -38.55
CA VAL A 447 8.38 3.55 -38.02
C VAL A 447 7.77 2.63 -36.97
N GLY A 448 7.16 3.20 -35.94
CA GLY A 448 6.41 2.49 -34.91
C GLY A 448 5.41 3.42 -34.21
N THR A 449 4.72 2.91 -33.18
CA THR A 449 3.56 3.60 -32.58
C THR A 449 3.78 4.04 -31.13
N SER A 450 4.98 3.88 -30.55
CA SER A 450 5.24 4.14 -29.13
C SER A 450 6.57 4.89 -28.90
N THR A 451 7.10 4.86 -27.67
CA THR A 451 8.45 5.34 -27.30
C THR A 451 8.64 6.86 -27.23
N CYS A 452 8.33 7.66 -28.26
CA CYS A 452 8.76 9.07 -28.27
C CYS A 452 8.22 9.92 -27.11
N HIS A 453 7.01 9.63 -26.62
CA HIS A 453 6.42 10.30 -25.47
C HIS A 453 7.13 9.96 -24.15
N GLU A 454 7.50 8.68 -23.95
CA GLU A 454 8.30 8.23 -22.81
C GLU A 454 9.67 8.92 -22.83
N VAL A 455 10.31 8.97 -24.00
CA VAL A 455 11.60 9.65 -24.20
C VAL A 455 11.50 11.14 -23.90
N THR A 456 10.46 11.80 -24.39
CA THR A 456 10.22 13.23 -24.12
C THR A 456 10.11 13.51 -22.61
N VAL A 457 9.37 12.66 -21.88
CA VAL A 457 9.22 12.80 -20.42
C VAL A 457 10.51 12.44 -19.68
N ALA A 458 11.24 11.43 -20.12
CA ALA A 458 12.54 11.09 -19.53
C ALA A 458 13.50 12.27 -19.63
N ARG A 459 13.57 12.93 -20.79
CA ARG A 459 14.37 14.15 -20.98
C ARG A 459 13.86 15.33 -20.17
N HIS A 460 12.55 15.49 -20.05
CA HIS A 460 11.96 16.50 -19.16
C HIS A 460 12.46 16.35 -17.73
N CYS A 461 12.59 15.11 -17.25
CA CYS A 461 13.03 14.79 -15.89
C CYS A 461 14.56 14.63 -15.75
N GLY A 462 15.35 14.96 -16.78
CA GLY A 462 16.82 14.84 -16.74
C GLY A 462 17.38 13.41 -16.82
N VAL A 463 16.54 12.43 -17.17
CA VAL A 463 16.94 11.02 -17.33
C VAL A 463 17.68 10.84 -18.66
N LYS A 464 18.77 10.08 -18.65
CA LYS A 464 19.50 9.70 -19.87
C LYS A 464 18.79 8.53 -20.56
N VAL A 465 18.74 8.53 -21.88
CA VAL A 465 17.97 7.52 -22.62
C VAL A 465 18.87 6.74 -23.57
N LEU A 466 18.72 5.42 -23.57
CA LEU A 466 19.21 4.52 -24.61
C LEU A 466 18.01 3.84 -25.27
N GLY A 467 17.85 4.02 -26.58
CA GLY A 467 16.70 3.54 -27.32
C GLY A 467 17.07 2.46 -28.33
N PHE A 468 16.23 1.44 -28.46
CA PHE A 468 16.34 0.39 -29.46
C PHE A 468 15.04 0.19 -30.23
N ALA A 469 15.16 -0.13 -31.51
CA ALA A 469 14.06 -0.57 -32.34
C ALA A 469 14.37 -1.98 -32.88
N TRP A 470 13.48 -2.92 -32.61
CA TRP A 470 13.53 -4.28 -33.13
C TRP A 470 12.76 -4.33 -34.44
N ILE A 471 13.42 -4.77 -35.51
CA ILE A 471 12.85 -4.69 -36.85
C ILE A 471 11.95 -5.89 -37.12
N VAL A 472 10.67 -5.59 -37.37
CA VAL A 472 9.62 -6.56 -37.70
C VAL A 472 9.13 -6.40 -39.13
N ASP A 473 8.38 -7.40 -39.64
CA ASP A 473 7.77 -7.33 -40.96
C ASP A 473 6.58 -6.34 -40.99
N SER A 474 6.31 -5.78 -42.16
CA SER A 474 5.22 -4.81 -42.38
C SER A 474 3.82 -5.43 -42.38
N ASP A 475 3.72 -6.74 -42.61
CA ASP A 475 2.48 -7.42 -42.98
C ASP A 475 1.83 -8.20 -41.83
N SER A 476 2.36 -8.08 -40.62
CA SER A 476 2.01 -9.00 -39.54
C SER A 476 1.11 -8.38 -38.47
N ASP A 477 0.01 -9.07 -38.17
CA ASP A 477 -0.68 -9.02 -36.86
C ASP A 477 0.29 -9.34 -35.68
N ASP A 478 1.51 -9.80 -35.98
CA ASP A 478 2.59 -10.19 -35.05
C ASP A 478 3.26 -9.03 -34.30
N ALA A 479 2.84 -7.75 -34.41
CA ALA A 479 3.49 -6.67 -33.67
C ALA A 479 3.44 -6.89 -32.14
N LEU A 480 2.40 -7.58 -31.64
CA LEU A 480 2.26 -8.02 -30.25
C LEU A 480 3.07 -9.30 -29.94
N ASP A 481 3.25 -10.20 -30.90
CA ASP A 481 4.01 -11.45 -30.73
C ASP A 481 5.52 -11.30 -31.03
N ALA A 482 5.93 -10.20 -31.66
CA ALA A 482 7.33 -9.92 -31.98
C ALA A 482 8.21 -9.79 -30.73
N PHE A 483 7.65 -9.36 -29.60
CA PHE A 483 8.37 -9.33 -28.33
C PHE A 483 8.56 -10.73 -27.73
N LYS A 484 7.70 -11.71 -28.04
CA LYS A 484 7.92 -13.12 -27.69
C LYS A 484 9.02 -13.77 -28.55
N GLN A 485 9.45 -13.11 -29.62
CA GLN A 485 10.49 -13.59 -30.53
C GLN A 485 11.90 -13.10 -30.17
N PHE A 486 12.09 -12.34 -29.07
CA PHE A 486 13.44 -12.10 -28.55
C PHE A 486 14.05 -13.43 -28.12
N GLY A 487 15.09 -13.87 -28.81
CA GLY A 487 15.85 -15.02 -28.41
C GLY A 487 16.63 -14.75 -27.13
N HIS A 488 17.06 -15.83 -26.48
CA HIS A 488 17.91 -15.77 -25.30
C HIS A 488 19.19 -14.96 -25.56
N GLU A 489 19.73 -15.10 -26.76
CA GLU A 489 20.93 -14.40 -27.25
C GLU A 489 20.77 -12.88 -27.31
N GLU A 490 19.60 -12.36 -27.68
CA GLU A 490 19.34 -10.92 -27.68
C GLU A 490 19.19 -10.39 -26.25
N LEU A 491 18.54 -11.15 -25.37
CA LEU A 491 18.38 -10.76 -23.97
C LEU A 491 19.71 -10.70 -23.23
N GLU A 492 20.60 -11.67 -23.45
CA GLU A 492 21.96 -11.63 -22.88
C GLU A 492 22.73 -10.39 -23.32
N PHE A 493 22.58 -9.98 -24.58
CA PHE A 493 23.21 -8.76 -25.09
C PHE A 493 22.70 -7.50 -24.39
N PHE A 494 21.40 -7.39 -24.08
CA PHE A 494 20.89 -6.29 -23.26
C PHE A 494 21.50 -6.30 -21.85
N VAL A 495 21.64 -7.48 -21.25
CA VAL A 495 22.26 -7.63 -19.92
C VAL A 495 23.73 -7.20 -19.93
N GLU A 496 24.48 -7.52 -20.99
CA GLU A 496 25.87 -7.08 -21.15
C GLU A 496 25.98 -5.55 -21.27
N ILE A 497 25.11 -4.92 -22.07
CA ILE A 497 25.06 -3.46 -22.12
C ILE A 497 24.82 -2.88 -20.73
N ILE A 498 23.85 -3.43 -19.98
CA ILE A 498 23.50 -2.95 -18.63
C ILE A 498 24.68 -3.08 -17.66
N LYS A 499 25.47 -4.16 -17.73
CA LYS A 499 26.66 -4.35 -16.89
C LYS A 499 27.66 -3.20 -17.05
N GLU A 500 27.90 -2.78 -18.29
CA GLU A 500 28.91 -1.77 -18.63
C GLU A 500 28.45 -0.32 -18.38
N ILE A 501 27.15 -0.09 -18.10
CA ILE A 501 26.62 1.24 -17.81
C ILE A 501 27.19 1.79 -16.49
N LYS A 502 27.68 3.04 -16.54
CA LYS A 502 28.13 3.81 -15.37
C LYS A 502 27.00 4.70 -14.85
N ILE A 503 26.67 4.57 -13.55
CA ILE A 503 25.55 5.23 -12.84
C ILE A 503 25.97 6.53 -12.15
#